data_AF-A0A1M6KV34-F1
#
_entry.id   AF-A0A1M6KV34-F1
#
_cell.length_a   1.000
_cell.length_b   1.000
_cell.length_c   1.000
_cell.angle_alpha   90.00
_cell.angle_beta   90.00
_cell.angle_gamma   90.00
#
_symmetry.space_group_name_H-M   'P 1'
#
loop_
_entity.id
_entity.type
_entity.pdbx_description
1 polymer ?
#
loop_
_entity_poly.entity_id
_entity_poly.type
_entity_poly.pdbx_seq_one_letter_code
_entity_poly.pdbx_strand_id
1 'polypeptide(L)'
;MSKKHQKHAKITKPNYGQFARQELAILGTPCGEIKKISQTISEALADQYSIAYVDADHKSADDSTLTGTSLDHGNELEYVDKINFHRFDTRSAMNPWLFRPYFNDQELVIVNGNHFEASQQIVVIDSRKSLEKKLHKLTNVVLILLPEGESIIPDYLRHHIENIDQIPNYLINDLSQLTQWIDQQLKQSIAPLNGLVLAGGKSERMQKDKSQINYHGKSQKTHMLDLLSDATQKAFFAIREDQAEEKDSIKDTFTGLGPYGAILSAFRHDPNAAWLVTACDQPFLTHEVIDLLIKKRNPSKVATAFYNPDTDFPEPLITIWEPKSYPYLLQFLSQGYSCPRKVLINTDIELVHLDDPSVLRNVNTPDEYEAAIKEIK
;
A
#
# COMPACT_ATOMS: atom_id res chain seq x y z
N MET A 1 -28.66 3.51 30.83
CA MET A 1 -27.33 3.05 30.36
C MET A 1 -26.57 4.25 29.83
N SER A 2 -25.52 4.68 30.52
CA SER A 2 -24.64 5.77 30.08
C SER A 2 -23.97 5.36 28.75
N LYS A 3 -24.19 6.13 27.68
CA LYS A 3 -23.47 5.95 26.41
C LYS A 3 -21.98 6.11 26.73
N LYS A 4 -21.22 5.00 26.66
CA LYS A 4 -19.75 5.02 26.76
C LYS A 4 -19.23 6.13 25.85
N HIS A 5 -18.61 7.14 26.44
CA HIS A 5 -18.11 8.30 25.73
C HIS A 5 -17.03 7.84 24.74
N GLN A 6 -17.34 7.82 23.44
CA GLN A 6 -16.41 7.42 22.41
C GLN A 6 -15.57 8.65 22.04
N LYS A 7 -14.33 8.73 22.55
CA LYS A 7 -13.45 9.90 22.35
C LYS A 7 -12.99 10.09 20.88
N HIS A 8 -13.13 9.07 20.03
CA HIS A 8 -12.63 9.08 18.66
C HIS A 8 -13.68 8.58 17.66
N ALA A 9 -13.67 9.15 16.46
CA ALA A 9 -14.47 8.68 15.34
C ALA A 9 -14.12 7.22 15.01
N LYS A 10 -15.13 6.42 14.65
CA LYS A 10 -14.94 5.04 14.22
C LYS A 10 -14.41 5.04 12.79
N ILE A 11 -13.08 4.96 12.64
CA ILE A 11 -12.38 4.93 11.35
C ILE A 11 -11.66 3.58 11.24
N THR A 12 -11.78 2.92 10.08
CA THR A 12 -11.03 1.70 9.76
C THR A 12 -9.54 2.01 9.75
N LYS A 13 -8.74 1.20 10.44
CA LYS A 13 -7.29 1.43 10.51
C LYS A 13 -6.58 0.68 9.38
N PRO A 14 -5.58 1.29 8.74
CA PRO A 14 -4.63 0.54 7.93
C PRO A 14 -3.93 -0.52 8.80
N ASN A 15 -3.65 -1.68 8.23
CA ASN A 15 -2.97 -2.80 8.87
C ASN A 15 -1.45 -2.56 8.93
N TYR A 16 -1.04 -1.46 9.56
CA TYR A 16 0.36 -1.20 9.85
C TYR A 16 0.82 -2.04 11.04
N GLY A 17 2.02 -2.62 10.91
CA GLY A 17 2.87 -2.96 12.04
C GLY A 17 3.55 -1.72 12.62
N GLN A 18 4.75 -1.86 13.16
CA GLN A 18 5.53 -0.77 13.72
C GLN A 18 6.03 0.19 12.63
N PHE A 19 6.67 -0.34 11.59
CA PHE A 19 7.32 0.37 10.49
C PHE A 19 6.53 0.33 9.19
N ALA A 20 5.96 -0.81 8.83
CA ALA A 20 5.24 -0.97 7.56
C ALA A 20 4.08 -1.97 7.66
N ARG A 21 3.37 -2.18 6.54
CA ARG A 21 2.31 -3.21 6.45
C ARG A 21 2.90 -4.62 6.51
N GLN A 22 4.04 -4.82 5.86
CA GLN A 22 4.81 -6.05 5.88
C GLN A 22 6.15 -5.79 6.57
N GLU A 23 6.36 -6.44 7.71
CA GLU A 23 7.59 -6.31 8.48
C GLU A 23 7.89 -7.61 9.22
N LEU A 24 9.16 -7.96 9.31
CA LEU A 24 9.62 -9.20 9.93
C LEU A 24 10.76 -8.91 10.91
N ALA A 25 10.52 -9.10 12.20
CA ALA A 25 11.57 -9.06 13.20
C ALA A 25 12.31 -10.39 13.28
N ILE A 26 13.63 -10.36 13.15
CA ILE A 26 14.48 -11.53 13.41
C ILE A 26 15.02 -11.42 14.83
N LEU A 27 14.87 -12.47 15.65
CA LEU A 27 15.28 -12.47 17.05
C LEU A 27 15.78 -13.84 17.50
N GLY A 28 16.37 -13.90 18.69
CA GLY A 28 16.91 -15.15 19.25
C GLY A 28 18.35 -15.47 18.84
N THR A 29 19.03 -14.56 18.15
CA THR A 29 20.46 -14.67 17.77
C THR A 29 21.18 -13.30 17.90
N PRO A 30 22.52 -13.25 18.04
CA PRO A 30 23.27 -11.99 18.13
C PRO A 30 23.00 -11.04 16.95
N CYS A 31 23.13 -9.72 17.16
CA CYS A 31 22.81 -8.71 16.14
C CYS A 31 23.63 -8.86 14.85
N GLY A 32 24.88 -9.33 14.97
CA GLY A 32 25.72 -9.64 13.81
C GLY A 32 25.16 -10.77 12.93
N GLU A 33 24.54 -11.79 13.54
CA GLU A 33 23.89 -12.89 12.79
C GLU A 33 22.56 -12.44 12.18
N ILE A 34 21.78 -11.63 12.91
CA ILE A 34 20.58 -11.00 12.34
C ILE A 34 20.95 -10.21 11.08
N LYS A 35 22.00 -9.38 11.15
CA LYS A 35 22.44 -8.58 10.01
C LYS A 35 22.80 -9.45 8.80
N LYS A 36 23.47 -10.59 9.01
CA LYS A 36 23.80 -11.56 7.95
C LYS A 36 22.55 -12.19 7.33
N ILE A 37 21.60 -12.63 8.15
CA ILE A 37 20.34 -13.21 7.67
C ILE A 37 19.56 -12.15 6.88
N SER A 38 19.42 -10.94 7.41
CA SER A 38 18.77 -9.82 6.72
C SER A 38 19.43 -9.51 5.39
N GLN A 39 20.77 -9.46 5.33
CA GLN A 39 21.51 -9.23 4.10
C GLN A 39 21.25 -10.33 3.08
N THR A 40 21.24 -11.60 3.51
CA THR A 40 20.95 -12.74 2.61
C THR A 40 19.53 -12.65 2.04
N ILE A 41 18.55 -12.27 2.87
CA ILE A 41 17.17 -12.04 2.41
C ILE A 41 17.12 -10.91 1.39
N SER A 42 17.75 -9.77 1.69
CA SER A 42 17.80 -8.62 0.78
C SER A 42 18.47 -8.98 -0.55
N GLU A 43 19.63 -9.64 -0.53
CA GLU A 43 20.34 -10.05 -1.75
C GLU A 43 19.51 -11.01 -2.62
N ALA A 44 18.73 -11.89 -2.00
CA ALA A 44 17.88 -12.84 -2.73
C ALA A 44 16.60 -12.22 -3.33
N LEU A 45 16.09 -11.13 -2.74
CA LEU A 45 14.75 -10.61 -3.03
C LEU A 45 14.73 -9.17 -3.57
N ALA A 46 15.83 -8.43 -3.52
CA ALA A 46 15.88 -7.01 -3.92
C ALA A 46 15.60 -6.75 -5.40
N ASP A 47 15.81 -7.75 -6.28
CA ASP A 47 15.46 -7.63 -7.70
C ASP A 47 13.94 -7.62 -7.94
N GLN A 48 13.15 -8.12 -6.98
CA GLN A 48 11.70 -8.27 -7.08
C GLN A 48 10.94 -7.32 -6.16
N TYR A 49 11.54 -6.94 -5.03
CA TYR A 49 10.87 -6.22 -3.96
C TYR A 49 11.70 -5.05 -3.45
N SER A 50 11.03 -3.95 -3.11
CA SER A 50 11.62 -2.84 -2.36
C SER A 50 11.74 -3.22 -0.87
N ILE A 51 12.97 -3.34 -0.35
CA ILE A 51 13.26 -3.86 0.99
C ILE A 51 14.02 -2.84 1.82
N ALA A 52 13.53 -2.58 3.04
CA ALA A 52 14.26 -1.81 4.04
C ALA A 52 14.76 -2.69 5.19
N TYR A 53 15.86 -2.28 5.81
CA TYR A 53 16.40 -2.88 7.03
C TYR A 53 16.38 -1.86 8.17
N VAL A 54 15.92 -2.28 9.34
CA VAL A 54 15.85 -1.45 10.55
C VAL A 54 16.72 -2.05 11.65
N ASP A 55 17.61 -1.23 12.19
CA ASP A 55 18.49 -1.58 13.30
C ASP A 55 18.78 -0.35 14.18
N ALA A 56 19.31 -0.59 15.37
CA ALA A 56 19.86 0.44 16.24
C ALA A 56 21.35 0.17 16.41
N ASP A 57 22.18 1.20 16.23
CA ASP A 57 23.57 1.14 16.63
C ASP A 57 23.73 1.82 17.99
N HIS A 58 24.11 1.04 19.00
CA HIS A 58 24.43 1.52 20.34
C HIS A 58 25.94 1.57 20.58
N LYS A 59 26.79 1.26 19.58
CA LYS A 59 28.22 1.51 19.71
C LYS A 59 28.45 3.01 19.59
N SER A 60 29.06 3.54 20.65
CA SER A 60 29.59 4.89 20.88
C SER A 60 29.70 5.77 19.63
N ALA A 61 29.22 7.00 19.77
CA ALA A 61 29.36 8.13 18.86
C ALA A 61 30.82 8.57 18.58
N ASP A 62 31.80 7.68 18.77
CA ASP A 62 33.24 7.98 18.75
C ASP A 62 33.99 7.39 17.54
N ASP A 63 33.32 6.75 16.58
CA ASP A 63 33.95 6.25 15.35
C ASP A 63 33.42 6.97 14.11
N SER A 64 33.93 8.16 13.82
CA SER A 64 34.26 8.53 12.42
C SER A 64 35.19 9.74 12.33
N THR A 65 36.34 9.49 11.71
CA THR A 65 37.29 10.49 11.22
C THR A 65 36.74 11.21 10.00
N LEU A 66 35.93 12.26 10.22
CA LEU A 66 35.81 13.52 9.45
C LEU A 66 34.62 14.34 10.01
N THR A 67 34.95 15.30 10.87
CA THR A 67 34.23 16.55 11.27
C THR A 67 32.69 16.54 11.30
N GLY A 68 32.14 16.76 12.50
CA GLY A 68 30.73 16.69 12.89
C GLY A 68 29.65 17.21 11.93
N THR A 69 28.43 16.80 12.19
CA THR A 69 27.24 17.20 11.42
C THR A 69 26.89 18.67 11.71
N SER A 70 26.05 19.30 10.88
CA SER A 70 25.51 20.61 11.22
C SER A 70 24.63 20.58 12.48
N LEU A 71 24.20 19.38 12.93
CA LEU A 71 23.55 19.21 14.22
C LEU A 71 24.49 19.60 15.38
N ASP A 72 25.78 19.33 15.27
CA ASP A 72 26.79 19.72 16.28
C ASP A 72 26.91 21.24 16.42
N HIS A 73 26.42 21.97 15.42
CA HIS A 73 26.41 23.43 15.34
C HIS A 73 25.02 24.03 15.65
N GLY A 74 24.12 23.25 16.26
CA GLY A 74 22.83 23.71 16.76
C GLY A 74 21.66 23.56 15.78
N ASN A 75 21.86 22.96 14.61
CA ASN A 75 20.73 22.58 13.76
C ASN A 75 19.97 21.40 14.38
N GLU A 76 18.65 21.39 14.21
CA GLU A 76 17.79 20.28 14.68
C GLU A 76 17.59 19.21 13.59
N LEU A 77 17.84 19.56 12.33
CA LEU A 77 17.71 18.71 11.16
C LEU A 77 18.80 19.04 10.14
N GLU A 78 19.45 18.01 9.61
CA GLU A 78 20.35 18.07 8.47
C GLU A 78 19.82 17.19 7.34
N TYR A 79 19.81 17.73 6.12
CA TYR A 79 19.55 16.97 4.89
C TYR A 79 20.79 17.02 4.01
N VAL A 80 21.26 15.84 3.58
CA VAL A 80 22.39 15.72 2.67
C VAL A 80 21.97 14.91 1.45
N ASP A 81 22.11 15.54 0.29
CA ASP A 81 21.96 14.92 -1.02
C ASP A 81 23.31 14.37 -1.48
N LYS A 82 23.46 13.04 -1.53
CA LYS A 82 24.65 12.36 -2.05
C LYS A 82 24.28 11.69 -3.37
N ILE A 83 25.30 11.51 -4.22
CA ILE A 83 25.16 10.85 -5.54
C ILE A 83 24.37 9.53 -5.48
N ASN A 84 24.55 8.74 -4.43
CA ASN A 84 23.94 7.41 -4.32
C ASN A 84 22.78 7.33 -3.32
N PHE A 85 22.58 8.33 -2.46
CA PHE A 85 21.57 8.27 -1.40
C PHE A 85 21.27 9.64 -0.80
N HIS A 86 20.10 9.74 -0.19
CA HIS A 86 19.70 10.87 0.62
C HIS A 86 19.84 10.51 2.10
N ARG A 87 20.30 11.46 2.92
CA ARG A 87 20.40 11.30 4.37
C ARG A 87 19.67 12.42 5.09
N PHE A 88 18.85 12.05 6.07
CA PHE A 88 18.26 12.96 7.04
C PHE A 88 18.79 12.61 8.43
N ASP A 89 19.47 13.55 9.09
CA ASP A 89 19.90 13.42 10.47
C ASP A 89 19.07 14.36 11.34
N THR A 90 18.45 13.86 12.41
CA THR A 90 17.55 14.65 13.27
C THR A 90 17.79 14.38 14.75
N ARG A 91 17.68 15.43 15.58
CA ARG A 91 17.65 15.32 17.05
C ARG A 91 16.25 15.03 17.59
N SER A 92 15.22 15.23 16.78
CA SER A 92 13.84 14.98 17.18
C SER A 92 13.61 13.50 17.44
N ALA A 93 12.94 13.18 18.55
CA ALA A 93 12.57 11.81 18.86
C ALA A 93 11.61 11.26 17.79
N MET A 94 12.03 10.18 17.11
CA MET A 94 11.20 9.52 16.10
C MET A 94 10.26 8.51 16.75
N ASN A 95 9.03 8.48 16.24
CA ASN A 95 8.00 7.54 16.65
C ASN A 95 7.29 6.99 15.38
N PRO A 96 6.50 5.92 15.49
CA PRO A 96 5.89 5.27 14.32
C PRO A 96 5.10 6.21 13.42
N TRP A 97 4.43 7.21 13.98
CA TRP A 97 3.66 8.17 13.18
C TRP A 97 4.54 9.09 12.33
N LEU A 98 5.78 9.33 12.75
CA LEU A 98 6.72 10.21 12.05
C LEU A 98 7.61 9.44 11.07
N PHE A 99 8.01 8.20 11.37
CA PHE A 99 8.91 7.45 10.48
C PHE A 99 8.19 6.59 9.43
N ARG A 100 6.94 6.15 9.66
CA ARG A 100 6.21 5.29 8.70
C ARG A 100 6.14 5.86 7.27
N PRO A 101 6.00 7.19 7.05
CA PRO A 101 6.03 7.74 5.70
C PRO A 101 7.29 7.38 4.91
N TYR A 102 8.45 7.24 5.57
CA TYR A 102 9.71 6.84 4.94
C TYR A 102 9.74 5.36 4.51
N PHE A 103 8.86 4.52 5.09
CA PHE A 103 8.73 3.10 4.76
C PHE A 103 7.54 2.81 3.83
N ASN A 104 6.78 3.82 3.40
CA ASN A 104 5.52 3.61 2.68
C ASN A 104 5.70 2.88 1.34
N ASP A 105 6.84 3.09 0.68
CA ASP A 105 7.15 2.45 -0.60
C ASP A 105 7.77 1.05 -0.45
N GLN A 106 8.19 0.70 0.77
CA GLN A 106 8.85 -0.57 1.06
C GLN A 106 7.81 -1.70 1.11
N GLU A 107 8.07 -2.77 0.37
CA GLU A 107 7.23 -3.96 0.33
C GLU A 107 7.57 -4.93 1.45
N LEU A 108 8.78 -4.85 1.99
CA LEU A 108 9.21 -5.60 3.17
C LEU A 108 10.13 -4.72 4.04
N VAL A 109 9.87 -4.70 5.34
CA VAL A 109 10.81 -4.14 6.33
C VAL A 109 11.36 -5.24 7.21
N ILE A 110 12.66 -5.54 7.06
CA ILE A 110 13.35 -6.49 7.92
C ILE A 110 13.85 -5.75 9.17
N VAL A 111 13.49 -6.24 10.35
CA VAL A 111 13.73 -5.56 11.61
C VAL A 111 14.69 -6.39 12.48
N ASN A 112 15.69 -5.73 13.05
CA ASN A 112 16.47 -6.33 14.12
C ASN A 112 15.63 -6.42 15.40
N GLY A 113 15.07 -7.60 15.65
CA GLY A 113 14.17 -7.89 16.76
C GLY A 113 14.80 -7.79 18.15
N ASN A 114 16.13 -7.61 18.23
CA ASN A 114 16.78 -7.31 19.50
C ASN A 114 16.53 -5.88 19.96
N HIS A 115 16.38 -4.94 19.01
CA HIS A 115 16.24 -3.51 19.27
C HIS A 115 14.79 -3.04 19.14
N PHE A 116 14.06 -3.56 18.16
CA PHE A 116 12.70 -3.11 17.86
C PHE A 116 11.71 -4.28 17.77
N GLU A 117 10.44 -3.97 18.00
CA GLU A 117 9.32 -4.90 17.78
C GLU A 117 8.82 -4.80 16.34
N ALA A 118 8.22 -5.88 15.85
CA ALA A 118 7.51 -5.94 14.58
C ALA A 118 6.26 -6.81 14.72
N SER A 119 5.32 -6.67 13.77
CA SER A 119 4.05 -7.38 13.74
C SER A 119 4.18 -8.89 13.50
N GLN A 120 5.28 -9.33 12.88
CA GLN A 120 5.59 -10.73 12.61
C GLN A 120 7.05 -11.02 12.98
N GLN A 121 7.32 -12.25 13.40
CA GLN A 121 8.59 -12.62 14.00
C GLN A 121 9.17 -13.93 13.46
N ILE A 122 10.44 -13.88 13.06
CA ILE A 122 11.29 -15.04 12.77
C ILE A 122 12.15 -15.32 14.01
N VAL A 123 11.93 -16.45 14.66
CA VAL A 123 12.70 -16.86 15.83
C VAL A 123 13.86 -17.75 15.40
N VAL A 124 15.08 -17.32 15.73
CA VAL A 124 16.29 -18.13 15.57
C VAL A 124 16.59 -18.84 16.88
N ILE A 125 16.77 -20.16 16.82
CA ILE A 125 17.24 -20.95 17.96
C ILE A 125 18.78 -20.91 17.95
N ASP A 126 19.34 -20.18 18.92
CA ASP A 126 20.77 -20.01 19.07
C ASP A 126 21.17 -20.07 20.55
N SER A 127 22.05 -21.02 20.90
CA SER A 127 22.54 -21.19 22.28
C SER A 127 23.30 -19.97 22.80
N ARG A 128 23.91 -19.17 21.91
CA ARG A 128 24.60 -17.92 22.27
C ARG A 128 23.63 -16.82 22.72
N LYS A 129 22.33 -16.95 22.43
CA LYS A 129 21.31 -15.95 22.77
C LYS A 129 19.93 -16.55 23.07
N SER A 130 19.86 -17.33 24.15
CA SER A 130 18.59 -17.91 24.63
C SER A 130 17.48 -16.87 24.82
N LEU A 131 16.25 -17.26 24.42
CA LEU A 131 15.02 -16.48 24.55
C LEU A 131 14.23 -16.80 25.83
N GLU A 132 14.68 -17.75 26.66
CA GLU A 132 13.96 -18.21 27.85
C GLU A 132 13.59 -17.07 28.82
N LYS A 133 14.48 -16.09 28.99
CA LYS A 133 14.23 -14.89 29.83
C LYS A 133 13.53 -13.74 29.08
N LYS A 134 13.21 -13.93 27.81
CA LYS A 134 12.64 -12.93 26.88
C LYS A 134 11.38 -13.42 26.20
N LEU A 135 10.71 -14.43 26.77
CA LEU A 135 9.46 -14.99 26.23
C LEU A 135 8.39 -13.93 25.98
N HIS A 136 8.25 -12.93 26.87
CA HIS A 136 7.32 -11.82 26.70
C HIS A 136 7.52 -11.00 25.41
N LYS A 137 8.68 -11.11 24.73
CA LYS A 137 8.91 -10.48 23.43
C LYS A 137 8.34 -11.29 22.26
N LEU A 138 7.95 -12.54 22.46
CA LEU A 138 7.42 -13.44 21.44
C LEU A 138 5.90 -13.24 21.36
N THR A 139 5.45 -12.46 20.39
CA THR A 139 4.05 -12.05 20.24
C THR A 139 3.39 -12.68 19.04
N ASN A 140 4.09 -12.82 17.92
CA ASN A 140 3.57 -13.40 16.68
C ASN A 140 4.69 -14.08 15.88
N VAL A 141 5.04 -15.30 16.30
CA VAL A 141 6.07 -16.09 15.64
C VAL A 141 5.47 -16.76 14.40
N VAL A 142 6.03 -16.43 13.23
CA VAL A 142 5.54 -16.92 11.93
C VAL A 142 6.49 -17.93 11.29
N LEU A 143 7.73 -18.01 11.77
CA LEU A 143 8.76 -18.93 11.27
C LEU A 143 9.85 -19.16 12.32
N ILE A 144 10.42 -20.37 12.35
CA ILE A 144 11.53 -20.74 13.24
C ILE A 144 12.75 -21.17 12.43
N LEU A 145 13.93 -20.61 12.74
CA LEU A 145 15.21 -21.04 12.18
C LEU A 145 15.97 -21.89 13.19
N LEU A 146 16.30 -23.12 12.78
CA LEU A 146 17.00 -24.12 13.58
C LEU A 146 18.51 -24.12 13.27
N PRO A 147 19.39 -24.33 14.25
CA PRO A 147 20.82 -24.42 14.00
C PRO A 147 21.18 -25.72 13.27
N GLU A 148 22.36 -25.74 12.65
CA GLU A 148 22.85 -26.92 11.93
C GLU A 148 22.96 -28.14 12.86
N GLY A 149 22.42 -29.28 12.44
CA GLY A 149 22.46 -30.53 13.20
C GLY A 149 21.46 -30.62 14.35
N GLU A 150 20.68 -29.58 14.64
CA GLU A 150 19.60 -29.61 15.62
C GLU A 150 18.24 -29.52 14.91
N SER A 151 17.36 -30.47 15.18
CA SER A 151 16.00 -30.51 14.65
C SER A 151 14.93 -30.35 15.74
N ILE A 152 15.33 -29.98 16.96
CA ILE A 152 14.44 -29.95 18.13
C ILE A 152 14.25 -28.52 18.61
N ILE A 153 13.01 -28.05 18.53
CA ILE A 153 12.58 -26.80 19.15
C ILE A 153 12.59 -26.97 20.68
N PRO A 154 13.29 -26.10 21.44
CA PRO A 154 13.34 -26.17 22.89
C PRO A 154 11.99 -26.15 23.59
N ASP A 155 11.84 -26.92 24.67
CA ASP A 155 10.58 -27.07 25.39
C ASP A 155 10.02 -25.74 25.89
N TYR A 156 10.86 -24.81 26.36
CA TYR A 156 10.39 -23.52 26.85
C TYR A 156 9.67 -22.69 25.76
N LEU A 157 10.02 -22.86 24.48
CA LEU A 157 9.29 -22.25 23.37
C LEU A 157 7.97 -22.98 23.12
N ARG A 158 7.96 -24.32 23.21
CA ARG A 158 6.75 -25.15 23.04
C ARG A 158 5.68 -24.86 24.08
N HIS A 159 6.09 -24.56 25.30
CA HIS A 159 5.16 -24.18 26.37
C HIS A 159 4.63 -22.74 26.22
N HIS A 160 5.32 -21.88 25.48
CA HIS A 160 4.98 -20.46 25.38
C HIS A 160 4.23 -20.11 24.08
N ILE A 161 4.64 -20.68 22.95
CA ILE A 161 4.06 -20.38 21.64
C ILE A 161 2.98 -21.42 21.34
N GLU A 162 1.74 -20.96 21.28
CA GLU A 162 0.61 -21.79 20.85
C GLU A 162 0.80 -22.25 19.40
N ASN A 163 0.44 -23.50 19.10
CA ASN A 163 0.54 -24.09 17.77
C ASN A 163 1.95 -24.08 17.16
N ILE A 164 3.01 -24.10 17.98
CA ILE A 164 4.40 -24.09 17.50
C ILE A 164 4.72 -25.18 16.46
N ASP A 165 4.06 -26.33 16.56
CA ASP A 165 4.23 -27.46 15.64
C ASP A 165 3.66 -27.21 14.23
N GLN A 166 2.81 -26.18 14.08
CA GLN A 166 2.27 -25.75 12.80
C GLN A 166 3.11 -24.62 12.16
N ILE A 167 4.03 -24.03 12.92
CA ILE A 167 4.90 -22.96 12.43
C ILE A 167 5.99 -23.58 11.54
N PRO A 168 6.19 -23.08 10.31
CA PRO A 168 7.25 -23.57 9.44
C PRO A 168 8.62 -23.37 10.10
N ASN A 169 9.48 -24.38 9.97
CA ASN A 169 10.84 -24.32 10.46
C ASN A 169 11.84 -24.77 9.41
N TYR A 170 12.97 -24.05 9.32
CA TYR A 170 14.03 -24.28 8.36
C TYR A 170 15.39 -24.26 9.04
N LEU A 171 16.39 -24.90 8.44
CA LEU A 171 17.76 -24.83 8.94
C LEU A 171 18.37 -23.47 8.59
N ILE A 172 19.12 -22.89 9.52
CA ILE A 172 19.77 -21.57 9.34
C ILE A 172 20.86 -21.57 8.26
N ASN A 173 21.42 -22.75 7.93
CA ASN A 173 22.41 -22.89 6.86
C ASN A 173 21.78 -23.02 5.46
N ASP A 174 20.45 -23.16 5.37
CA ASP A 174 19.70 -23.17 4.12
C ASP A 174 18.63 -22.07 4.12
N LEU A 175 19.06 -20.84 3.84
CA LEU A 175 18.18 -19.68 3.75
C LEU A 175 17.37 -19.63 2.44
N SER A 176 17.55 -20.59 1.52
CA SER A 176 16.76 -20.63 0.29
C SER A 176 15.27 -20.85 0.60
N GLN A 177 14.96 -21.75 1.52
CA GLN A 177 13.59 -22.01 1.97
C GLN A 177 12.99 -20.79 2.68
N LEU A 178 13.79 -20.07 3.47
CA LEU A 178 13.36 -18.83 4.11
C LEU A 178 12.96 -17.77 3.07
N THR A 179 13.82 -17.51 2.08
CA THR A 179 13.55 -16.50 1.05
C THR A 179 12.34 -16.85 0.17
N GLN A 180 12.19 -18.13 -0.18
CA GLN A 180 11.00 -18.62 -0.88
C GLN A 180 9.72 -18.47 -0.06
N TRP A 181 9.79 -18.74 1.24
CA TRP A 181 8.65 -18.53 2.14
C TRP A 181 8.27 -17.06 2.23
N ILE A 182 9.25 -16.15 2.36
CA ILE A 182 9.01 -14.69 2.40
C ILE A 182 8.34 -14.22 1.10
N ASP A 183 8.85 -14.65 -0.06
CA ASP A 183 8.26 -14.35 -1.38
C ASP A 183 6.78 -14.78 -1.46
N GLN A 184 6.47 -15.99 -0.99
CA GLN A 184 5.08 -16.49 -0.93
C GLN A 184 4.20 -15.65 0.01
N GLN A 185 4.72 -15.24 1.17
CA GLN A 185 3.98 -14.37 2.10
C GLN A 185 3.69 -13.01 1.49
N LEU A 186 4.68 -12.38 0.84
CA LEU A 186 4.49 -11.08 0.17
C LEU A 186 3.41 -11.18 -0.91
N LYS A 187 3.43 -12.24 -1.74
CA LYS A 187 2.39 -12.50 -2.76
C LYS A 187 1.01 -12.71 -2.16
N GLN A 188 0.91 -13.44 -1.04
CA GLN A 188 -0.36 -13.66 -0.34
C GLN A 188 -0.89 -12.39 0.35
N SER A 189 0.00 -11.43 0.62
CA SER A 189 -0.34 -10.16 1.27
C SER A 189 -0.81 -9.05 0.32
N ILE A 190 -0.84 -9.32 -0.99
CA ILE A 190 -1.34 -8.37 -1.99
C ILE A 190 -2.79 -8.01 -1.66
N ALA A 191 -3.05 -6.69 -1.58
CA ALA A 191 -4.36 -6.19 -1.19
C ALA A 191 -5.47 -6.63 -2.15
N PRO A 192 -6.66 -6.97 -1.64
CA PRO A 192 -7.82 -7.23 -2.48
C PRO A 192 -8.14 -5.98 -3.32
N LEU A 193 -8.69 -6.21 -4.51
CA LEU A 193 -9.09 -5.14 -5.42
C LEU A 193 -10.60 -4.92 -5.32
N ASN A 194 -11.00 -3.69 -5.01
CA ASN A 194 -12.38 -3.22 -5.08
C ASN A 194 -12.56 -2.26 -6.26
N GLY A 195 -13.78 -2.17 -6.80
CA GLY A 195 -14.17 -1.20 -7.82
C GLY A 195 -14.82 0.05 -7.22
N LEU A 196 -14.57 1.21 -7.82
CA LEU A 196 -15.21 2.48 -7.50
C LEU A 196 -15.67 3.18 -8.77
N VAL A 197 -16.98 3.36 -8.93
CA VAL A 197 -17.59 4.12 -10.02
C VAL A 197 -17.91 5.53 -9.54
N LEU A 198 -17.32 6.54 -10.18
CA LEU A 198 -17.55 7.94 -9.87
C LEU A 198 -18.90 8.41 -10.45
N ALA A 199 -19.92 8.49 -9.59
CA ALA A 199 -21.30 8.84 -9.97
C ALA A 199 -21.82 10.15 -9.33
N GLY A 200 -21.03 10.80 -8.47
CA GLY A 200 -21.46 11.97 -7.67
C GLY A 200 -21.27 13.36 -8.31
N GLY A 201 -20.76 13.47 -9.54
CA GLY A 201 -20.48 14.77 -10.16
C GLY A 201 -21.72 15.66 -10.38
N LYS A 202 -21.56 16.98 -10.30
CA LYS A 202 -22.58 17.93 -10.75
C LYS A 202 -22.54 17.99 -12.29
N SER A 203 -23.55 17.45 -12.95
CA SER A 203 -23.62 17.39 -14.42
C SER A 203 -24.00 18.73 -15.06
N GLU A 204 -23.20 19.78 -14.80
CA GLU A 204 -23.53 21.17 -15.16
C GLU A 204 -23.51 21.42 -16.68
N ARG A 205 -22.59 20.77 -17.41
CA ARG A 205 -22.42 20.99 -18.88
C ARG A 205 -23.39 20.19 -19.75
N MET A 206 -23.86 19.04 -19.27
CA MET A 206 -24.78 18.15 -20.02
C MET A 206 -26.26 18.48 -19.78
N GLN A 207 -26.58 19.35 -18.82
CA GLN A 207 -27.94 19.70 -18.38
C GLN A 207 -28.83 18.50 -17.95
N LYS A 208 -28.30 17.28 -17.99
CA LYS A 208 -28.88 16.01 -17.59
C LYS A 208 -27.84 15.25 -16.79
N ASP A 209 -28.27 14.50 -15.77
CA ASP A 209 -27.37 13.66 -14.97
C ASP A 209 -26.66 12.63 -15.86
N LYS A 210 -25.35 12.82 -16.06
CA LYS A 210 -24.50 11.97 -16.91
C LYS A 210 -24.54 10.50 -16.49
N SER A 211 -24.70 10.23 -15.21
CA SER A 211 -24.76 8.88 -14.66
C SER A 211 -25.96 8.07 -15.18
N GLN A 212 -27.01 8.76 -15.66
CA GLN A 212 -28.26 8.18 -16.16
C GLN A 212 -28.30 8.05 -17.69
N ILE A 213 -27.22 8.42 -18.38
CA ILE A 213 -27.15 8.29 -19.83
C ILE A 213 -27.17 6.80 -20.19
N ASN A 214 -27.86 6.45 -21.27
CA ASN A 214 -28.03 5.07 -21.70
C ASN A 214 -27.30 4.84 -23.03
N TYR A 215 -26.10 4.27 -22.94
CA TYR A 215 -25.33 3.79 -24.10
C TYR A 215 -25.63 2.32 -24.41
N HIS A 216 -25.80 1.51 -23.36
CA HIS A 216 -25.73 0.04 -23.41
C HIS A 216 -27.05 -0.65 -23.00
N GLY A 217 -28.19 0.00 -23.22
CA GLY A 217 -29.52 -0.47 -22.81
C GLY A 217 -29.85 -0.29 -21.33
N LYS A 218 -28.90 0.16 -20.50
CA LYS A 218 -29.06 0.49 -19.06
C LYS A 218 -28.37 1.83 -18.73
N SER A 219 -28.60 2.36 -17.53
CA SER A 219 -27.89 3.59 -17.10
C SER A 219 -26.39 3.36 -17.06
N GLN A 220 -25.61 4.37 -17.45
CA GLN A 220 -24.16 4.23 -17.55
C GLN A 220 -23.52 3.92 -16.21
N LYS A 221 -24.01 4.50 -15.10
CA LYS A 221 -23.53 4.13 -13.77
C LYS A 221 -23.70 2.62 -13.49
N THR A 222 -24.86 2.05 -13.83
CA THR A 222 -25.12 0.62 -13.62
C THR A 222 -24.26 -0.24 -14.55
N HIS A 223 -24.09 0.16 -15.81
CA HIS A 223 -23.19 -0.54 -16.72
C HIS A 223 -21.75 -0.60 -16.18
N MET A 224 -21.22 0.53 -15.71
CA MET A 224 -19.88 0.60 -15.14
C MET A 224 -19.76 -0.19 -13.83
N LEU A 225 -20.81 -0.20 -13.01
CA LEU A 225 -20.81 -1.01 -11.78
C LEU A 225 -20.79 -2.50 -12.10
N ASP A 226 -21.58 -2.95 -13.07
CA ASP A 226 -21.58 -4.35 -13.51
C ASP A 226 -20.19 -4.75 -14.02
N LEU A 227 -19.58 -3.91 -14.87
CA LEU A 227 -18.23 -4.09 -15.39
C LEU A 227 -17.19 -4.28 -14.26
N LEU A 228 -17.23 -3.43 -13.23
CA LEU A 228 -16.32 -3.54 -12.10
C LEU A 228 -16.66 -4.70 -11.17
N SER A 229 -17.94 -5.05 -11.02
CA SER A 229 -18.38 -6.14 -10.14
C SER A 229 -17.87 -7.49 -10.63
N ASP A 230 -17.80 -7.69 -11.95
CA ASP A 230 -17.29 -8.92 -12.55
C ASP A 230 -15.75 -9.04 -12.42
N ALA A 231 -15.06 -7.90 -12.32
CA ALA A 231 -13.60 -7.84 -12.32
C ALA A 231 -12.96 -7.65 -10.92
N THR A 232 -13.75 -7.34 -9.88
CA THR A 232 -13.25 -6.96 -8.55
C THR A 232 -13.98 -7.72 -7.43
N GLN A 233 -13.42 -7.73 -6.21
CA GLN A 233 -14.04 -8.42 -5.08
C GLN A 233 -15.38 -7.80 -4.67
N LYS A 234 -15.46 -6.47 -4.72
CA LYS A 234 -16.65 -5.66 -4.46
C LYS A 234 -16.57 -4.39 -5.31
N ALA A 235 -17.69 -3.90 -5.81
CA ALA A 235 -17.75 -2.62 -6.51
C ALA A 235 -18.72 -1.66 -5.81
N PHE A 236 -18.42 -0.36 -5.87
CA PHE A 236 -19.20 0.68 -5.19
C PHE A 236 -19.44 1.91 -6.07
N PHE A 237 -20.55 2.60 -5.83
CA PHE A 237 -20.76 3.96 -6.31
C PHE A 237 -20.16 4.99 -5.35
N ALA A 238 -19.38 5.94 -5.87
CA ALA A 238 -19.08 7.16 -5.15
C ALA A 238 -20.25 8.15 -5.30
N ILE A 239 -20.89 8.50 -4.19
CA ILE A 239 -22.03 9.42 -4.13
C ILE A 239 -21.68 10.65 -3.28
N ARG A 240 -22.33 11.79 -3.53
CA ARG A 240 -22.18 12.98 -2.71
C ARG A 240 -22.74 12.76 -1.30
N GLU A 241 -22.27 13.57 -0.36
CA GLU A 241 -22.77 13.57 1.02
C GLU A 241 -24.29 13.77 1.11
N ASP A 242 -24.86 14.62 0.25
CA ASP A 242 -26.29 14.98 0.22
C ASP A 242 -27.18 13.96 -0.50
N GLN A 243 -26.59 12.96 -1.17
CA GLN A 243 -27.35 11.91 -1.83
C GLN A 243 -27.81 10.85 -0.83
N ALA A 244 -28.99 10.29 -1.08
CA ALA A 244 -29.49 9.16 -0.32
C ALA A 244 -28.52 7.97 -0.46
N GLU A 245 -28.31 7.24 0.63
CA GLU A 245 -27.49 6.02 0.56
C GLU A 245 -28.17 4.99 -0.34
N GLU A 246 -27.44 4.57 -1.36
CA GLU A 246 -27.81 3.45 -2.20
C GLU A 246 -27.06 2.20 -1.73
N LYS A 247 -27.56 1.02 -2.09
CA LYS A 247 -26.80 -0.23 -1.86
C LYS A 247 -25.46 -0.13 -2.60
N ASP A 248 -24.39 -0.63 -1.98
CA ASP A 248 -23.06 -0.65 -2.57
C ASP A 248 -22.59 0.77 -2.95
N SER A 249 -22.76 1.73 -2.04
CA SER A 249 -22.32 3.12 -2.20
C SER A 249 -21.39 3.58 -1.09
N ILE A 250 -20.50 4.51 -1.44
CA ILE A 250 -19.56 5.19 -0.56
C ILE A 250 -19.85 6.69 -0.69
N LYS A 251 -20.23 7.31 0.43
CA LYS A 251 -20.41 8.76 0.51
C LYS A 251 -19.07 9.48 0.47
N ASP A 252 -19.03 10.57 -0.28
CA ASP A 252 -17.94 11.53 -0.26
C ASP A 252 -17.87 12.20 1.12
N THR A 253 -16.74 12.00 1.79
CA THR A 253 -16.40 12.56 3.10
C THR A 253 -15.29 13.61 3.00
N PHE A 254 -14.82 13.88 1.80
CA PHE A 254 -13.84 14.89 1.42
C PHE A 254 -14.49 15.83 0.41
N THR A 255 -15.57 16.46 0.86
CA THR A 255 -16.56 17.12 0.01
C THR A 255 -15.96 18.24 -0.84
N GLY A 256 -16.45 18.37 -2.08
CA GLY A 256 -16.05 19.44 -2.99
C GLY A 256 -14.71 19.21 -3.70
N LEU A 257 -14.05 18.07 -3.49
CA LEU A 257 -12.78 17.73 -4.15
C LEU A 257 -12.95 16.86 -5.41
N GLY A 258 -14.19 16.62 -5.85
CA GLY A 258 -14.49 15.84 -7.05
C GLY A 258 -13.95 14.40 -6.97
N PRO A 259 -13.39 13.84 -8.07
CA PRO A 259 -12.81 12.50 -8.07
C PRO A 259 -11.79 12.24 -6.95
N TYR A 260 -11.01 13.26 -6.58
CA TYR A 260 -10.02 13.14 -5.52
C TYR A 260 -10.65 12.84 -4.16
N GLY A 261 -11.76 13.52 -3.85
CA GLY A 261 -12.51 13.31 -2.62
C GLY A 261 -13.12 11.91 -2.56
N ALA A 262 -13.67 11.44 -3.68
CA ALA A 262 -14.19 10.08 -3.81
C ALA A 262 -13.13 9.00 -3.58
N ILE A 263 -11.93 9.15 -4.16
CA ILE A 263 -10.82 8.21 -3.96
C ILE A 263 -10.38 8.19 -2.49
N LEU A 264 -10.21 9.37 -1.87
CA LEU A 264 -9.89 9.47 -0.45
C LEU A 264 -10.99 8.85 0.44
N SER A 265 -12.25 9.01 0.07
CA SER A 265 -13.39 8.38 0.77
C SER A 265 -13.41 6.87 0.64
N ALA A 266 -13.03 6.33 -0.51
CA ALA A 266 -12.88 4.89 -0.70
C ALA A 266 -11.77 4.33 0.20
N PHE A 267 -10.60 4.99 0.27
CA PHE A 267 -9.55 4.59 1.21
C PHE A 267 -9.92 4.80 2.67
N ARG A 268 -10.72 5.83 3.00
CA ARG A 268 -11.26 5.99 4.36
C ARG A 268 -12.23 4.86 4.72
N HIS A 269 -12.98 4.35 3.75
CA HIS A 269 -13.88 3.21 3.91
C HIS A 269 -13.09 1.92 4.16
N ASP A 270 -12.15 1.61 3.27
CA ASP A 270 -11.21 0.49 3.41
C ASP A 270 -9.78 0.89 3.00
N PRO A 271 -8.90 1.18 3.99
CA PRO A 271 -7.51 1.56 3.72
C PRO A 271 -6.61 0.35 3.44
N ASN A 272 -7.15 -0.88 3.43
CA ASN A 272 -6.40 -2.11 3.21
C ASN A 272 -6.72 -2.77 1.86
N ALA A 273 -7.68 -2.22 1.10
CA ALA A 273 -7.97 -2.61 -0.26
C ALA A 273 -7.27 -1.67 -1.27
N ALA A 274 -6.96 -2.21 -2.45
CA ALA A 274 -6.71 -1.42 -3.64
C ALA A 274 -8.04 -1.04 -4.30
N TRP A 275 -8.03 0.04 -5.07
CA TRP A 275 -9.23 0.60 -5.69
C TRP A 275 -9.05 0.82 -7.19
N LEU A 276 -9.79 0.06 -8.00
CA LEU A 276 -9.97 0.32 -9.43
C LEU A 276 -11.04 1.39 -9.61
N VAL A 277 -10.64 2.58 -10.02
CA VAL A 277 -11.50 3.75 -10.13
C VAL A 277 -11.86 3.99 -11.59
N THR A 278 -13.16 4.13 -11.87
CA THR A 278 -13.70 4.50 -13.19
C THR A 278 -14.72 5.62 -13.11
N ALA A 279 -14.95 6.33 -14.20
CA ALA A 279 -15.96 7.39 -14.31
C ALA A 279 -17.08 7.02 -15.29
N CYS A 280 -18.26 7.65 -15.11
CA CYS A 280 -19.42 7.40 -15.97
C CYS A 280 -19.33 8.07 -17.35
N ASP A 281 -18.31 8.87 -17.64
CA ASP A 281 -18.13 9.57 -18.91
C ASP A 281 -17.28 8.80 -19.92
N GLN A 282 -16.96 7.53 -19.67
CA GLN A 282 -16.14 6.68 -20.54
C GLN A 282 -16.98 5.53 -21.12
N PRO A 283 -17.77 5.76 -22.19
CA PRO A 283 -18.71 4.75 -22.69
C PRO A 283 -18.06 3.62 -23.48
N PHE A 284 -16.79 3.78 -23.89
CA PHE A 284 -16.01 2.79 -24.65
C PHE A 284 -15.19 1.85 -23.77
N LEU A 285 -15.27 1.99 -22.44
CA LEU A 285 -14.57 1.11 -21.53
C LEU A 285 -15.20 -0.29 -21.56
N THR A 286 -14.38 -1.31 -21.81
CA THR A 286 -14.82 -2.71 -21.96
C THR A 286 -14.19 -3.63 -20.91
N HIS A 287 -14.64 -4.89 -20.84
CA HIS A 287 -14.03 -5.89 -19.96
C HIS A 287 -12.57 -6.13 -20.33
N GLU A 288 -12.24 -6.16 -21.62
CA GLU A 288 -10.88 -6.40 -22.11
C GLU A 288 -9.90 -5.32 -21.63
N VAL A 289 -10.34 -4.06 -21.60
CA VAL A 289 -9.53 -2.94 -21.11
C VAL A 289 -9.33 -3.03 -19.59
N ILE A 290 -10.37 -3.39 -18.85
CA ILE A 290 -10.30 -3.58 -17.40
C ILE A 290 -9.39 -4.77 -17.04
N ASP A 291 -9.54 -5.90 -17.73
CA ASP A 291 -8.73 -7.09 -17.56
C ASP A 291 -7.26 -6.82 -17.90
N LEU A 292 -7.00 -6.02 -18.94
CA LEU A 292 -5.64 -5.58 -19.26
C LEU A 292 -5.03 -4.77 -18.11
N LEU A 293 -5.78 -3.82 -17.54
CA LEU A 293 -5.30 -3.01 -16.43
C LEU A 293 -5.02 -3.86 -15.19
N ILE A 294 -5.92 -4.80 -14.87
CA ILE A 294 -5.76 -5.73 -13.75
C ILE A 294 -4.57 -6.66 -13.97
N LYS A 295 -4.40 -7.18 -15.20
CA LYS A 295 -3.26 -8.02 -15.57
C LYS A 295 -1.93 -7.26 -15.45
N LYS A 296 -1.94 -5.96 -15.67
CA LYS A 296 -0.78 -5.06 -15.55
C LYS A 296 -0.64 -4.44 -14.16
N ARG A 297 -1.56 -4.72 -13.24
CA ARG A 297 -1.53 -4.22 -11.86
C ARG A 297 -0.17 -4.51 -11.23
N ASN A 298 0.45 -3.48 -10.67
CA ASN A 298 1.72 -3.57 -9.97
C ASN A 298 1.57 -3.12 -8.50
N PRO A 299 1.43 -4.06 -7.53
CA PRO A 299 1.26 -3.72 -6.11
C PRO A 299 2.46 -3.01 -5.47
N SER A 300 3.63 -3.08 -6.10
CA SER A 300 4.85 -2.42 -5.65
C SER A 300 4.80 -0.91 -5.87
N LYS A 301 3.94 -0.44 -6.78
CA LYS A 301 3.80 0.97 -7.17
C LYS A 301 2.66 1.66 -6.42
N VAL A 302 2.59 2.99 -6.54
CA VAL A 302 1.49 3.79 -5.95
C VAL A 302 0.18 3.52 -6.67
N ALA A 303 0.24 3.38 -7.99
CA ALA A 303 -0.92 3.12 -8.83
C ALA A 303 -0.52 2.42 -10.13
N THR A 304 -1.49 1.83 -10.80
CA THR A 304 -1.39 1.36 -12.19
C THR A 304 -2.41 2.12 -13.03
N ALA A 305 -1.96 2.86 -14.03
CA ALA A 305 -2.79 3.74 -14.85
C ALA A 305 -2.46 3.59 -16.33
N PHE A 306 -3.42 3.89 -17.21
CA PHE A 306 -3.13 4.01 -18.63
C PHE A 306 -2.46 5.34 -18.96
N TYR A 307 -1.55 5.33 -19.93
CA TYR A 307 -1.07 6.55 -20.58
C TYR A 307 -2.11 7.06 -21.58
N ASN A 308 -2.46 8.33 -21.49
CA ASN A 308 -3.40 8.97 -22.40
C ASN A 308 -2.64 9.89 -23.39
N PRO A 309 -2.51 9.50 -24.67
CA PRO A 309 -1.73 10.26 -25.66
C PRO A 309 -2.35 11.62 -26.00
N ASP A 310 -3.65 11.81 -25.83
CA ASP A 310 -4.29 13.11 -26.10
C ASP A 310 -3.88 14.17 -25.07
N THR A 311 -3.49 13.73 -23.87
CA THR A 311 -3.09 14.62 -22.78
C THR A 311 -1.61 14.52 -22.42
N ASP A 312 -0.88 13.54 -22.95
CA ASP A 312 0.51 13.22 -22.59
C ASP A 312 0.70 12.88 -21.09
N PHE A 313 -0.37 12.41 -20.43
CA PHE A 313 -0.38 12.15 -18.99
C PHE A 313 -1.10 10.83 -18.65
N PRO A 314 -0.87 10.28 -17.45
CA PRO A 314 -1.66 9.15 -16.95
C PRO A 314 -3.16 9.51 -16.86
N GLU A 315 -4.02 8.54 -17.19
CA GLU A 315 -5.48 8.65 -17.10
C GLU A 315 -5.96 8.36 -15.67
N PRO A 316 -6.25 9.39 -14.85
CA PRO A 316 -6.55 9.20 -13.43
C PRO A 316 -7.86 8.48 -13.13
N LEU A 317 -8.78 8.45 -14.11
CA LEU A 317 -10.12 7.89 -13.94
C LEU A 317 -10.28 6.53 -14.62
N ILE A 318 -9.18 5.89 -15.03
CA ILE A 318 -9.09 4.45 -15.32
C ILE A 318 -7.79 3.98 -14.68
N THR A 319 -7.81 3.85 -13.36
CA THR A 319 -6.60 3.65 -12.55
C THR A 319 -6.87 2.70 -11.39
N ILE A 320 -5.93 1.79 -11.12
CA ILE A 320 -5.85 1.03 -9.87
C ILE A 320 -4.97 1.80 -8.90
N TRP A 321 -5.52 2.20 -7.76
CA TRP A 321 -4.82 2.85 -6.67
C TRP A 321 -4.49 1.85 -5.56
N GLU A 322 -3.21 1.63 -5.26
CA GLU A 322 -2.79 0.71 -4.20
C GLU A 322 -2.97 1.32 -2.80
N PRO A 323 -3.06 0.51 -1.72
CA PRO A 323 -3.18 1.03 -0.34
C PRO A 323 -2.10 2.03 0.08
N LYS A 324 -0.90 1.97 -0.53
CA LYS A 324 0.20 2.90 -0.29
C LYS A 324 -0.03 4.29 -0.91
N SER A 325 -1.03 4.43 -1.80
CA SER A 325 -1.40 5.72 -2.38
C SER A 325 -2.19 6.61 -1.42
N TYR A 326 -2.86 6.05 -0.41
CA TYR A 326 -3.66 6.83 0.52
C TYR A 326 -2.85 7.89 1.30
N PRO A 327 -1.68 7.56 1.90
CA PRO A 327 -0.79 8.55 2.47
C PRO A 327 -0.35 9.63 1.47
N TYR A 328 -0.02 9.26 0.23
CA TYR A 328 0.35 10.22 -0.82
C TYR A 328 -0.80 11.16 -1.16
N LEU A 329 -2.02 10.64 -1.34
CA LEU A 329 -3.21 11.47 -1.59
C LEU A 329 -3.44 12.46 -0.42
N LEU A 330 -3.27 12.03 0.82
CA LEU A 330 -3.38 12.95 1.96
C LEU A 330 -2.24 13.99 2.01
N GLN A 331 -1.02 13.60 1.63
CA GLN A 331 0.15 14.49 1.57
C GLN A 331 0.06 15.54 0.46
N PHE A 332 -0.48 15.17 -0.70
CA PHE A 332 -0.73 16.14 -1.78
C PHE A 332 -1.87 17.08 -1.39
N LEU A 333 -2.90 16.57 -0.71
CA LEU A 333 -3.99 17.39 -0.20
C LEU A 333 -3.50 18.42 0.83
N SER A 334 -2.60 18.03 1.73
CA SER A 334 -2.05 18.96 2.73
C SER A 334 -1.22 20.08 2.11
N GLN A 335 -0.72 19.89 0.89
CA GLN A 335 -0.03 20.90 0.09
C GLN A 335 -0.98 21.72 -0.81
N GLY A 336 -2.29 21.49 -0.72
CA GLY A 336 -3.30 22.20 -1.51
C GLY A 336 -3.58 21.60 -2.89
N TYR A 337 -3.15 20.35 -3.16
CA TYR A 337 -3.43 19.66 -4.41
C TYR A 337 -4.56 18.62 -4.25
N SER A 338 -5.58 18.73 -5.09
CA SER A 338 -6.74 17.82 -5.13
C SER A 338 -6.97 17.22 -6.53
N CYS A 339 -5.89 17.04 -7.30
CA CYS A 339 -5.94 16.47 -8.65
C CYS A 339 -5.28 15.08 -8.64
N PRO A 340 -6.02 13.98 -8.93
CA PRO A 340 -5.43 12.64 -8.85
C PRO A 340 -4.31 12.47 -9.89
N ARG A 341 -4.46 13.05 -11.08
CA ARG A 341 -3.41 13.06 -12.12
C ARG A 341 -2.09 13.65 -11.60
N LYS A 342 -2.15 14.70 -10.77
CA LYS A 342 -0.94 15.32 -10.22
C LYS A 342 -0.19 14.39 -9.27
N VAL A 343 -0.91 13.54 -8.53
CA VAL A 343 -0.29 12.48 -7.72
C VAL A 343 0.39 11.49 -8.65
N LEU A 344 -0.33 10.97 -9.66
CA LEU A 344 0.22 10.01 -10.63
C LEU A 344 1.52 10.49 -11.30
N ILE A 345 1.58 11.76 -11.71
CA ILE A 345 2.76 12.34 -12.37
C ILE A 345 3.98 12.42 -11.43
N ASN A 346 3.76 12.60 -10.12
CA ASN A 346 4.81 12.93 -9.15
C ASN A 346 5.07 11.80 -8.15
N THR A 347 4.62 10.58 -8.47
CA THR A 347 4.86 9.38 -7.67
C THR A 347 5.25 8.21 -8.56
N ASP A 348 5.87 7.18 -7.98
CA ASP A 348 6.25 5.98 -8.72
C ASP A 348 5.01 5.13 -9.06
N ILE A 349 4.63 5.11 -10.33
CA ILE A 349 3.46 4.40 -10.85
C ILE A 349 3.86 3.38 -11.93
N GLU A 350 2.99 2.40 -12.15
CA GLU A 350 3.01 1.56 -13.34
C GLU A 350 2.17 2.24 -14.43
N LEU A 351 2.81 2.58 -15.55
CA LEU A 351 2.16 3.25 -16.67
C LEU A 351 1.98 2.28 -17.84
N VAL A 352 0.73 2.02 -18.20
CA VAL A 352 0.36 1.04 -19.23
C VAL A 352 0.01 1.74 -20.53
N HIS A 353 0.62 1.32 -21.63
CA HIS A 353 0.28 1.81 -22.96
C HIS A 353 -0.77 0.91 -23.62
N LEU A 354 -1.78 1.53 -24.22
CA LEU A 354 -2.80 0.85 -25.01
C LEU A 354 -2.41 0.85 -26.49
N ASP A 355 -2.76 -0.24 -27.18
CA ASP A 355 -2.65 -0.31 -28.64
C ASP A 355 -3.66 0.63 -29.31
N ASP A 356 -4.89 0.67 -28.76
CA ASP A 356 -5.94 1.60 -29.17
C ASP A 356 -6.32 2.52 -28.00
N PRO A 357 -5.84 3.78 -27.98
CA PRO A 357 -6.16 4.73 -26.92
C PRO A 357 -7.59 5.31 -27.03
N SER A 358 -8.31 5.06 -28.12
CA SER A 358 -9.67 5.61 -28.31
C SER A 358 -10.67 5.11 -27.27
N VAL A 359 -10.38 3.97 -26.63
CA VAL A 359 -11.16 3.41 -25.51
C VAL A 359 -11.15 4.31 -24.27
N LEU A 360 -10.17 5.22 -24.14
CA LEU A 360 -10.08 6.19 -23.04
C LEU A 360 -10.94 7.45 -23.27
N ARG A 361 -11.64 7.55 -24.41
CA ARG A 361 -12.36 8.76 -24.81
C ARG A 361 -13.51 9.07 -23.86
N ASN A 362 -13.47 10.30 -23.33
CA ASN A 362 -14.52 10.84 -22.49
C ASN A 362 -15.64 11.47 -23.33
N VAL A 363 -16.90 11.29 -22.94
CA VAL A 363 -18.08 11.93 -23.52
C VAL A 363 -18.66 12.94 -22.55
N ASN A 364 -18.56 14.21 -22.93
CA ASN A 364 -18.85 15.36 -22.09
C ASN A 364 -19.95 16.27 -22.62
N THR A 365 -20.30 16.16 -23.90
CA THR A 365 -21.32 16.99 -24.58
C THR A 365 -22.41 16.15 -25.26
N PRO A 366 -23.60 16.74 -25.55
CA PRO A 366 -24.66 16.03 -26.25
C PRO A 366 -24.26 15.56 -27.67
N ASP A 367 -23.47 16.35 -28.38
CA ASP A 367 -23.01 15.98 -29.74
C ASP A 367 -22.05 14.79 -29.69
N GLU A 368 -21.12 14.77 -28.72
CA GLU A 368 -20.25 13.62 -28.48
C GLU A 368 -21.06 12.37 -28.09
N TYR A 369 -22.15 12.55 -27.34
CA TYR A 369 -23.06 11.46 -26.99
C TYR A 369 -23.74 10.85 -28.22
N GLU A 370 -24.28 11.69 -29.12
CA GLU A 370 -24.90 11.21 -30.35
C GLU A 370 -23.88 10.49 -31.26
N ALA A 371 -22.65 11.00 -31.34
CA ALA A 371 -21.57 10.34 -32.05
C ALA A 371 -21.23 8.98 -31.42
N ALA A 372 -21.08 8.94 -30.09
CA ALA A 372 -20.75 7.71 -29.38
C ALA A 372 -21.80 6.61 -29.54
N ILE A 373 -23.09 6.95 -29.49
CA ILE A 373 -24.17 5.98 -29.74
C ILE A 373 -24.11 5.37 -31.13
N LYS A 374 -23.70 6.14 -32.15
CA LYS A 374 -23.58 5.63 -33.53
C LYS A 374 -22.41 4.68 -33.70
N GLU A 375 -21.39 4.78 -32.85
CA GLU A 375 -20.18 3.96 -32.90
C GLU A 375 -20.30 2.69 -32.06
N ILE A 376 -21.06 2.75 -30.96
CA ILE A 376 -21.33 1.59 -30.08
C ILE A 376 -22.36 0.62 -30.71
N LYS A 377 -23.22 1.12 -31.61
CA LYS A 377 -24.18 0.32 -32.38
C LYS A 377 -23.56 -0.23 -33.65
#